data_AF-A0AAV2RU13-F1
#
_entry.id   AF-A0AAV2RU13-F1
#
_cell.length_a   1.000
_cell.length_b   1.000
_cell.length_c   1.000
_cell.angle_alpha   90.00
_cell.angle_beta   90.00
_cell.angle_gamma   90.00
#
_symmetry.space_group_name_H-M   'P 1'
#
loop_
_entity.id
_entity.type
_entity.pdbx_description
1 polymer ?
#
loop_
_entity_poly.entity_id
_entity_poly.type
_entity_poly.pdbx_seq_one_letter_code
_entity_poly.pdbx_strand_id
1 'polypeptide(L)'
;VNENNVIENETPFLDLRAACTTKTACTAKGGTCRKKRINCDGLYVQVAQGCSGNCQCCIPDCTTTTCTTSSCPTGFTLTNSQCLSFQTSPDTWNNAQLACQKLGGRLAKAKDTTTLATYIKANYAGESFWLGASDSITEGRCTGGICGLIYNFGDEDCMLWWGADDTGYIDEPCTESYNYICETDVTYA
;
A
#
# COMPACT_ATOMS: atom_id res chain seq x y z
N VAL A 1 21.19 -60.70 17.00
CA VAL A 1 19.82 -60.77 16.43
C VAL A 1 18.92 -60.24 17.52
N ASN A 2 18.66 -58.93 17.51
CA ASN A 2 17.45 -58.29 16.93
C ASN A 2 16.19 -58.72 17.70
N GLU A 3 15.18 -57.91 17.99
CA GLU A 3 14.82 -56.51 17.73
C GLU A 3 13.48 -56.33 18.48
N ASN A 4 13.21 -55.12 18.95
CA ASN A 4 11.92 -54.40 18.91
C ASN A 4 10.61 -55.15 19.29
N ASN A 5 9.82 -54.57 20.21
CA ASN A 5 8.76 -53.63 19.82
C ASN A 5 8.00 -53.13 21.06
N VAL A 6 8.24 -51.88 21.45
CA VAL A 6 7.26 -51.11 22.23
C VAL A 6 6.34 -50.46 21.21
N ILE A 7 5.08 -50.92 21.16
CA ILE A 7 4.03 -50.26 20.37
C ILE A 7 3.09 -49.60 21.37
N GLU A 8 3.39 -48.36 21.75
CA GLU A 8 2.40 -47.46 22.31
C GLU A 8 1.94 -46.53 21.19
N ASN A 9 0.65 -46.63 20.87
CA ASN A 9 -0.05 -45.81 19.91
C ASN A 9 -0.01 -44.33 20.34
N GLU A 10 0.89 -43.55 19.73
CA GLU A 10 0.75 -42.10 19.72
C GLU A 10 0.14 -41.65 18.39
N THR A 11 -1.06 -41.09 18.49
CA THR A 11 -1.73 -40.30 17.46
C THR A 11 -0.79 -39.24 16.86
N PRO A 12 -0.92 -38.87 15.57
CA PRO A 12 -0.04 -37.91 14.92
C PRO A 12 -0.32 -36.51 15.47
N PHE A 13 0.36 -36.14 16.54
CA PHE A 13 0.51 -34.74 16.92
C PHE A 13 1.30 -34.07 15.80
N LEU A 14 0.59 -33.25 15.02
CA LEU A 14 1.13 -32.31 14.04
C LEU A 14 2.41 -31.68 14.62
N ASP A 15 3.55 -31.89 13.95
CA ASP A 15 4.86 -31.47 14.43
C ASP A 15 4.93 -29.95 14.66
N LEU A 16 4.70 -29.53 15.90
CA LEU A 16 4.80 -28.16 16.41
C LEU A 16 6.25 -27.64 16.47
N ARG A 17 7.23 -28.42 15.98
CA ARG A 17 8.64 -28.07 15.91
C ARG A 17 9.12 -27.71 14.51
N ALA A 18 8.23 -27.48 13.54
CA ALA A 18 8.63 -26.80 12.30
C ALA A 18 9.23 -25.43 12.67
N ALA A 19 10.56 -25.37 12.69
CA ALA A 19 11.30 -24.16 13.00
C ALA A 19 10.94 -23.11 11.96
N CYS A 20 10.73 -21.87 12.39
CA CYS A 20 10.51 -20.77 11.45
C CYS A 20 11.70 -20.71 10.51
N THR A 21 11.48 -21.04 9.24
CA THR A 21 12.53 -20.93 8.23
C THR A 21 12.35 -19.62 7.49
N THR A 22 13.42 -18.85 7.49
CA THR A 22 13.51 -17.61 6.73
C THR A 22 13.57 -17.92 5.25
N LYS A 23 12.71 -17.28 4.44
CA LYS A 23 12.86 -17.26 2.99
C LYS A 23 13.37 -15.90 2.55
N THR A 24 14.01 -15.88 1.40
CA THR A 24 14.59 -14.68 0.78
C THR A 24 13.58 -13.54 0.66
N ALA A 25 12.31 -13.85 0.42
CA ALA A 25 11.26 -12.83 0.32
C ALA A 25 11.01 -12.04 1.62
N CYS A 26 11.24 -12.62 2.81
CA CYS A 26 11.12 -11.91 4.09
C CYS A 26 12.39 -11.10 4.41
N THR A 27 13.57 -11.69 4.22
CA THR A 27 14.85 -11.01 4.47
C THR A 27 15.14 -9.89 3.48
N ALA A 28 14.73 -10.02 2.21
CA ALA A 28 14.84 -8.95 1.21
C ALA A 28 14.02 -7.70 1.56
N LYS A 29 13.10 -7.80 2.52
CA LYS A 29 12.29 -6.68 3.04
C LYS A 29 12.70 -6.26 4.45
N GLY A 30 13.87 -6.67 4.93
CA GLY A 30 14.35 -6.38 6.29
C GLY A 30 13.55 -7.08 7.40
N GLY A 31 12.71 -8.06 7.04
CA GLY A 31 11.83 -8.75 7.96
C GLY A 31 12.48 -9.95 8.67
N THR A 32 11.90 -10.34 9.80
CA THR A 32 12.29 -11.54 10.56
C THR A 32 11.12 -12.51 10.63
N CYS A 33 11.36 -13.80 10.37
CA CYS A 33 10.32 -14.81 10.49
C CYS A 33 10.07 -15.14 11.96
N ARG A 34 8.88 -14.81 12.47
CA ARG A 34 8.43 -15.12 13.83
C ARG A 34 7.23 -16.05 13.80
N LYS A 35 7.03 -16.83 14.88
CA LYS A 35 5.83 -17.67 15.00
C LYS A 35 4.59 -16.79 14.99
N LYS A 36 3.50 -17.21 14.35
CA LYS A 36 2.24 -16.44 14.29
C LYS A 36 1.68 -16.03 15.66
N ARG A 37 2.04 -16.77 16.72
CA ARG A 37 1.68 -16.48 18.12
C ARG A 37 2.50 -15.37 18.80
N ILE A 38 3.52 -14.84 18.13
CA ILE A 38 4.34 -13.73 18.64
C ILE A 38 3.89 -12.48 17.89
N ASN A 39 3.44 -11.48 18.65
CA ASN A 39 3.09 -10.17 18.10
C ASN A 39 4.34 -9.52 17.49
N CYS A 40 4.20 -8.99 16.28
CA CYS A 40 5.21 -8.12 15.68
C CYS A 40 4.98 -6.70 16.22
N ASP A 41 6.05 -5.97 16.55
CA ASP A 41 5.97 -4.54 16.91
C ASP A 41 5.78 -3.65 15.66
N GLY A 42 5.12 -4.15 14.60
CA GLY A 42 4.98 -3.48 13.30
C GLY A 42 4.02 -4.15 12.31
N LEU A 43 3.86 -3.52 11.13
CA LEU A 43 2.82 -3.83 10.14
C LEU A 43 2.85 -5.29 9.64
N TYR A 44 1.67 -5.92 9.59
CA TYR A 44 1.48 -7.25 9.02
C TYR A 44 1.54 -7.18 7.50
N VAL A 45 2.46 -7.91 6.87
CA VAL A 45 2.34 -8.16 5.43
C VAL A 45 1.69 -9.52 5.21
N GLN A 46 0.50 -9.52 4.59
CA GLN A 46 -0.22 -10.69 4.05
C GLN A 46 0.58 -11.42 2.92
N VAL A 47 1.91 -11.36 2.87
CA VAL A 47 2.66 -12.23 1.95
C VAL A 47 2.86 -13.58 2.61
N ALA A 48 1.91 -14.47 2.35
CA ALA A 48 1.98 -15.91 2.61
C ALA A 48 3.21 -16.61 1.98
N GLN A 49 4.17 -15.88 1.42
CA GLN A 49 5.33 -16.40 0.70
C GLN A 49 6.69 -16.09 1.34
N GLY A 50 6.75 -15.28 2.41
CA GLY A 50 8.01 -14.85 3.04
C GLY A 50 8.63 -15.81 4.07
N CYS A 51 7.84 -16.68 4.69
CA CYS A 51 8.28 -17.61 5.73
C CYS A 51 7.62 -18.98 5.52
N SER A 52 8.24 -20.06 6.00
CA SER A 52 7.63 -21.40 6.04
C SER A 52 7.30 -21.84 7.47
N GLY A 53 6.40 -22.81 7.57
CA GLY A 53 5.86 -23.31 8.85
C GLY A 53 4.77 -22.40 9.42
N ASN A 54 4.54 -22.49 10.73
CA ASN A 54 3.54 -21.68 11.43
C ASN A 54 4.07 -20.28 11.79
N CYS A 55 4.58 -19.59 10.78
CA CYS A 55 5.35 -18.36 10.94
C CYS A 55 4.83 -17.26 10.02
N GLN A 56 5.10 -16.01 10.42
CA GLN A 56 4.79 -14.79 9.70
C GLN A 56 6.06 -13.94 9.59
N CYS A 57 6.16 -13.15 8.53
CA CYS A 57 7.26 -12.21 8.38
C CYS A 57 6.92 -10.95 9.19
N CYS A 58 7.66 -10.71 10.28
CA CYS A 58 7.59 -9.46 11.02
C CYS A 58 8.57 -8.47 10.41
N ILE A 59 8.05 -7.45 9.74
CA ILE A 59 8.84 -6.32 9.30
C ILE A 59 8.77 -5.27 10.40
N PRO A 60 9.90 -4.75 10.91
CA PRO A 60 9.86 -3.67 11.88
C PRO A 60 9.06 -2.50 11.31
N ASP A 61 8.17 -1.93 12.12
CA ASP A 61 7.60 -0.63 11.78
C ASP A 61 8.78 0.34 11.66
N CYS A 62 8.81 1.12 10.59
CA CYS A 62 9.91 2.05 10.37
C CYS A 62 9.71 3.29 11.25
N THR A 63 9.68 3.09 12.57
CA THR A 63 9.71 4.17 13.56
C THR A 63 11.14 4.69 13.65
N THR A 64 11.46 5.59 12.71
CA THR A 64 12.30 6.78 12.88
C THR A 64 13.76 6.67 13.35
N THR A 65 14.38 5.50 13.55
CA THR A 65 15.76 5.50 14.14
C THR A 65 16.82 4.64 13.47
N THR A 66 16.51 3.71 12.55
CA THR A 66 17.56 2.88 11.93
C THR A 66 17.49 2.66 10.41
N CYS A 67 16.52 3.23 9.71
CA CYS A 67 16.52 3.23 8.24
C CYS A 67 17.13 4.53 7.72
N THR A 68 18.45 4.54 7.48
CA THR A 68 19.19 5.75 7.13
C THR A 68 19.06 6.19 5.66
N THR A 69 18.29 5.49 4.82
CA THR A 69 17.88 6.03 3.52
C THR A 69 16.47 5.55 3.15
N SER A 70 15.46 6.34 3.51
CA SER A 70 14.15 6.31 2.87
C SER A 70 14.31 6.82 1.44
N SER A 71 14.47 5.91 0.49
CA SER A 71 14.56 6.25 -0.92
C SER A 71 13.33 5.77 -1.65
N CYS A 72 12.85 6.56 -2.59
CA CYS A 72 11.78 6.13 -3.47
C CYS A 72 12.34 5.25 -4.58
N PRO A 73 11.60 4.21 -5.02
CA PRO A 73 11.94 3.46 -6.21
C PRO A 73 12.16 4.37 -7.41
N THR A 74 12.97 3.90 -8.36
CA THR A 74 13.19 4.61 -9.63
C THR A 74 11.87 5.00 -10.28
N GLY A 75 11.73 6.28 -10.65
CA GLY A 75 10.49 6.82 -11.23
C GLY A 75 9.53 7.45 -10.22
N PHE A 76 9.84 7.39 -8.91
CA PHE A 76 9.08 8.07 -7.85
C PHE A 76 9.95 9.09 -7.10
N THR A 77 9.33 10.18 -6.71
CA THR A 77 9.93 11.27 -5.93
C THR A 77 9.36 11.26 -4.52
N LEU A 78 10.23 11.43 -3.51
CA LEU A 78 9.77 11.58 -2.14
C LEU A 78 9.14 12.96 -1.96
N THR A 79 7.82 13.00 -1.80
CA THR A 79 7.01 14.19 -1.60
C THR A 79 6.11 13.96 -0.40
N ASN A 80 6.25 14.78 0.65
CA ASN A 80 5.41 14.72 1.85
C ASN A 80 5.36 13.33 2.50
N SER A 81 6.50 12.64 2.61
CA SER A 81 6.57 11.27 3.16
C SER A 81 5.80 10.21 2.34
N GLN A 82 5.56 10.49 1.06
CA GLN A 82 5.06 9.55 0.06
C GLN A 82 6.00 9.50 -1.13
N CYS A 83 6.16 8.32 -1.72
CA CYS A 83 6.82 8.20 -3.01
C CYS A 83 5.77 8.40 -4.09
N LEU A 84 5.78 9.56 -4.74
CA LEU A 84 4.80 9.96 -5.75
C LEU A 84 5.43 10.04 -7.14
N SER A 85 4.65 9.70 -8.16
CA SER A 85 5.02 9.85 -9.57
C SER A 85 3.85 10.47 -10.32
N PHE A 86 4.08 11.62 -10.96
CA PHE A 86 3.06 12.37 -11.68
C PHE A 86 3.11 11.99 -13.15
N GLN A 87 2.00 11.45 -13.67
CA GLN A 87 1.90 10.93 -15.03
C GLN A 87 1.04 11.89 -15.85
N THR A 88 1.68 12.66 -16.73
CA THR A 88 1.03 13.67 -17.58
C THR A 88 0.56 13.09 -18.93
N SER A 89 0.16 11.83 -18.93
CA SER A 89 -0.40 11.13 -20.09
C SER A 89 -1.81 10.73 -19.73
N PRO A 90 -2.84 11.53 -20.07
CA PRO A 90 -4.19 11.30 -19.60
C PRO A 90 -4.72 9.91 -19.93
N ASP A 91 -5.46 9.32 -18.99
CA ASP A 91 -6.14 8.03 -19.18
C ASP A 91 -7.39 7.95 -18.29
N THR A 92 -8.23 6.96 -18.56
CA THR A 92 -9.36 6.62 -17.70
C THR A 92 -8.87 6.18 -16.33
N TRP A 93 -9.67 6.40 -15.28
CA TRP A 93 -9.24 6.09 -13.91
C TRP A 93 -8.82 4.62 -13.75
N ASN A 94 -9.55 3.69 -14.38
CA ASN A 94 -9.24 2.26 -14.36
C ASN A 94 -7.90 1.96 -15.04
N ASN A 95 -7.65 2.55 -16.20
CA ASN A 95 -6.38 2.36 -16.91
C ASN A 95 -5.22 3.04 -16.18
N ALA A 96 -5.43 4.21 -15.58
CA ALA A 96 -4.47 4.89 -14.74
C ALA A 96 -4.06 4.03 -13.53
N GLN A 97 -5.04 3.39 -12.87
CA GLN A 97 -4.79 2.42 -11.81
C GLN A 97 -3.95 1.24 -12.30
N LEU A 98 -4.26 0.66 -13.47
CA LEU A 98 -3.47 -0.41 -14.08
C LEU A 98 -2.06 0.06 -14.46
N ALA A 99 -1.91 1.30 -14.93
CA ALA A 99 -0.62 1.90 -15.26
C ALA A 99 0.24 2.05 -14.00
N CYS A 100 -0.31 2.57 -12.91
CA CYS A 100 0.39 2.66 -11.63
C CYS A 100 0.80 1.28 -11.09
N GLN A 101 -0.03 0.25 -11.27
CA GLN A 101 0.33 -1.13 -10.91
C GLN A 101 1.50 -1.67 -11.72
N LYS A 102 1.57 -1.36 -13.03
CA LYS A 102 2.73 -1.72 -13.88
C LYS A 102 4.02 -1.04 -13.43
N LEU A 103 3.93 0.14 -12.80
CA LEU A 103 5.05 0.84 -12.19
C LEU A 103 5.42 0.31 -10.79
N GLY A 104 4.76 -0.74 -10.29
CA GLY A 104 4.98 -1.28 -8.95
C GLY A 104 4.33 -0.45 -7.84
N GLY A 105 3.29 0.30 -8.18
CA GLY A 105 2.54 1.16 -7.27
C GLY A 105 1.02 1.01 -7.42
N ARG A 106 0.32 2.09 -7.10
CA ARG A 106 -1.15 2.24 -7.19
C ARG A 106 -1.48 3.72 -7.39
N LEU A 107 -2.71 4.08 -7.73
CA LEU A 107 -3.12 5.49 -7.69
C LEU A 107 -2.90 6.05 -6.28
N ALA A 108 -2.34 7.26 -6.22
CA ALA A 108 -1.93 7.89 -4.99
C ALA A 108 -3.13 8.26 -4.13
N LYS A 109 -3.10 7.85 -2.87
CA LYS A 109 -4.02 8.36 -1.86
C LYS A 109 -3.41 9.61 -1.24
N ALA A 110 -4.19 10.67 -1.10
CA ALA A 110 -3.71 11.87 -0.43
C ALA A 110 -3.58 11.62 1.09
N LYS A 111 -2.35 11.38 1.59
CA LYS A 111 -2.11 11.29 3.04
C LYS A 111 -2.33 12.62 3.74
N ASP A 112 -1.90 13.69 3.08
CA ASP A 112 -2.17 15.07 3.46
C ASP A 112 -2.71 15.80 2.23
N THR A 113 -4.01 16.02 2.22
CA THR A 113 -4.73 16.65 1.11
C THR A 113 -4.27 18.09 0.87
N THR A 114 -3.89 18.83 1.91
CA THR A 114 -3.48 20.24 1.80
C THR A 114 -2.08 20.32 1.19
N THR A 115 -1.16 19.48 1.68
CA THR A 115 0.22 19.53 1.21
C THR A 115 0.36 18.97 -0.21
N LEU A 116 -0.42 17.94 -0.57
CA LEU A 116 -0.49 17.45 -1.95
C LEU A 116 -1.10 18.49 -2.89
N ALA A 117 -2.22 19.12 -2.52
CA ALA A 117 -2.84 20.19 -3.29
C ALA A 117 -1.87 21.34 -3.55
N THR A 118 -1.17 21.80 -2.51
CA THR A 118 -0.17 22.87 -2.62
C THR A 118 0.96 22.48 -3.59
N TYR A 119 1.41 21.22 -3.53
CA TYR A 119 2.44 20.73 -4.44
C TYR A 119 1.96 20.70 -5.90
N ILE A 120 0.74 20.22 -6.16
CA ILE A 120 0.15 20.19 -7.50
C ILE A 120 0.04 21.62 -8.05
N LYS A 121 -0.52 22.55 -7.27
CA LYS A 121 -0.65 23.96 -7.68
C LYS A 121 0.68 24.61 -8.02
N ALA A 122 1.74 24.30 -7.27
CA ALA A 122 3.06 24.89 -7.47
C ALA A 122 3.80 24.33 -8.70
N ASN A 123 3.57 23.06 -9.07
CA ASN A 123 4.38 22.36 -10.08
C ASN A 123 3.61 21.98 -11.36
N TYR A 124 2.28 21.92 -11.28
CA TYR A 124 1.36 21.48 -12.33
C TYR A 124 0.11 22.38 -12.35
N ALA A 125 0.31 23.69 -12.33
CA ALA A 125 -0.77 24.67 -12.30
C ALA A 125 -1.75 24.45 -13.47
N GLY A 126 -3.05 24.39 -13.17
CA GLY A 126 -4.10 24.17 -14.17
C GLY A 126 -4.35 22.69 -14.51
N GLU A 127 -3.47 21.77 -14.09
CA GLU A 127 -3.60 20.36 -14.42
C GLU A 127 -4.47 19.60 -13.41
N SER A 128 -5.27 18.67 -13.92
CA SER A 128 -6.13 17.81 -13.11
C SER A 128 -5.56 16.39 -13.03
N PHE A 129 -5.65 15.77 -11.86
CA PHE A 129 -5.02 14.46 -11.59
C PHE A 129 -5.94 13.47 -10.91
N TRP A 130 -6.09 12.28 -11.49
CA TRP A 130 -6.70 11.14 -10.82
C TRP A 130 -5.91 10.73 -9.59
N LEU A 131 -6.66 10.35 -8.55
CA LEU A 131 -6.17 9.87 -7.27
C LEU A 131 -6.86 8.57 -6.88
N GLY A 132 -6.21 7.83 -5.99
CA GLY A 132 -6.74 6.61 -5.41
C GLY A 132 -7.75 6.92 -4.32
N ALA A 133 -8.69 6.00 -4.09
CA ALA A 133 -9.66 6.10 -3.00
C ALA A 133 -8.93 6.16 -1.64
N SER A 134 -8.96 7.32 -0.97
CA SER A 134 -8.27 7.52 0.31
C SER A 134 -8.88 6.67 1.42
N ASP A 135 -8.04 6.11 2.30
CA ASP A 135 -8.44 5.41 3.53
C ASP A 135 -8.78 6.37 4.68
N SER A 136 -8.39 7.64 4.59
CA SER A 136 -8.67 8.68 5.58
C SER A 136 -10.11 9.21 5.56
N ILE A 137 -10.95 8.75 4.63
CA ILE A 137 -12.40 8.98 4.66
C ILE A 137 -13.06 7.80 5.35
N THR A 138 -12.84 7.70 6.67
CA THR A 138 -13.68 6.87 7.53
C THR A 138 -15.09 7.47 7.55
N GLU A 139 -16.11 6.59 7.52
CA GLU A 139 -17.54 6.86 7.53
C GLU A 139 -17.96 8.19 8.18
N GLY A 140 -18.56 9.07 7.37
CA GLY A 140 -19.40 10.16 7.85
C GLY A 140 -18.68 11.26 8.61
N ARG A 141 -18.37 12.36 7.91
CA ARG A 141 -18.55 13.77 8.34
C ARG A 141 -17.70 14.71 7.47
N CYS A 142 -18.30 15.40 6.51
CA CYS A 142 -17.82 16.74 6.14
C CYS A 142 -18.96 17.75 6.28
N THR A 143 -18.75 18.75 7.12
CA THR A 143 -19.56 19.96 7.15
C THR A 143 -19.01 20.91 6.10
N GLY A 144 -19.84 21.24 5.10
CA GLY A 144 -19.49 22.19 4.04
C GLY A 144 -19.65 21.69 2.60
N GLY A 145 -20.28 20.53 2.39
CA GLY A 145 -20.66 20.06 1.05
C GLY A 145 -20.15 18.68 0.65
N ILE A 146 -19.81 17.81 1.61
CA ILE A 146 -19.33 16.44 1.33
C ILE A 146 -19.78 15.52 2.46
N CYS A 147 -20.53 14.44 2.19
CA CYS A 147 -20.70 13.36 3.17
C CYS A 147 -21.34 12.11 2.56
N GLY A 148 -20.62 10.99 2.58
CA GLY A 148 -21.07 9.67 2.07
C GLY A 148 -20.89 9.60 0.56
N LEU A 149 -20.29 8.57 -0.03
CA LEU A 149 -20.70 7.18 0.12
C LEU A 149 -19.49 6.23 -0.02
N ILE A 150 -19.26 5.41 0.99
CA ILE A 150 -18.59 4.12 0.81
C ILE A 150 -19.68 3.17 0.26
N TYR A 151 -19.41 2.62 -0.92
CA TYR A 151 -20.13 1.55 -1.64
C TYR A 151 -21.53 1.89 -2.19
N ASN A 152 -21.52 2.41 -3.42
CA ASN A 152 -22.12 1.67 -4.53
C ASN A 152 -21.05 1.54 -5.63
N PHE A 153 -20.63 0.31 -5.94
CA PHE A 153 -20.07 0.01 -7.26
C PHE A 153 -21.24 0.09 -8.26
N GLY A 154 -21.67 1.32 -8.54
CA GLY A 154 -22.65 1.67 -9.54
C GLY A 154 -22.09 2.86 -10.32
N ASP A 155 -21.23 2.53 -11.28
CA ASP A 155 -20.80 3.33 -12.43
C ASP A 155 -20.71 4.85 -12.22
N GLU A 156 -19.57 5.35 -11.72
CA GLU A 156 -18.79 6.45 -12.35
C GLU A 156 -18.03 7.39 -11.40
N ASP A 157 -18.20 7.38 -10.07
CA ASP A 157 -17.57 8.43 -9.26
C ASP A 157 -16.09 8.14 -8.87
N CYS A 158 -15.15 8.76 -9.59
CA CYS A 158 -13.70 8.63 -9.38
C CYS A 158 -13.08 9.92 -8.81
N MET A 159 -12.12 9.78 -7.89
CA MET A 159 -11.52 10.93 -7.19
C MET A 159 -10.51 11.67 -8.08
N LEU A 160 -10.78 12.95 -8.31
CA LEU A 160 -9.98 13.85 -9.13
C LEU A 160 -9.52 15.05 -8.31
N TRP A 161 -8.26 15.43 -8.45
CA TRP A 161 -7.83 16.79 -8.17
C TRP A 161 -8.18 17.67 -9.38
N TRP A 162 -9.00 18.69 -9.18
CA TRP A 162 -9.39 19.61 -10.23
C TRP A 162 -8.56 20.90 -10.20
N GLY A 163 -7.66 21.03 -11.17
CA GLY A 163 -6.71 22.14 -11.25
C GLY A 163 -7.19 23.36 -12.05
N ALA A 164 -8.27 23.25 -12.82
CA ALA A 164 -8.66 24.30 -13.78
C ALA A 164 -9.11 25.61 -13.10
N ASP A 165 -9.78 25.51 -11.96
CA ASP A 165 -10.20 26.65 -11.13
C ASP A 165 -9.79 26.49 -9.66
N ASP A 166 -8.89 25.54 -9.38
CA ASP A 166 -8.33 25.30 -8.05
C ASP A 166 -9.38 24.93 -6.97
N THR A 167 -10.58 24.48 -7.38
CA THR A 167 -11.69 24.07 -6.51
C THR A 167 -11.36 22.88 -5.61
N GLY A 168 -10.38 22.07 -6.00
CA GLY A 168 -9.80 21.05 -5.13
C GLY A 168 -10.19 19.64 -5.52
N TYR A 169 -10.43 18.79 -4.52
CA TYR A 169 -10.77 17.38 -4.75
C TYR A 169 -12.25 17.23 -5.06
N ILE A 170 -12.57 16.62 -6.20
CA ILE A 170 -13.93 16.38 -6.69
C ILE A 170 -14.09 14.90 -7.10
N ASP A 171 -15.32 14.46 -7.22
CA ASP A 171 -15.72 13.27 -7.96
C ASP A 171 -15.94 13.59 -9.44
N GLU A 172 -15.53 12.69 -10.32
CA GLU A 172 -15.65 12.84 -11.78
C GLU A 172 -15.87 11.46 -12.42
N PRO A 173 -16.60 11.34 -13.55
CA PRO A 173 -16.82 10.09 -14.22
C PRO A 173 -15.53 9.33 -14.54
N CYS A 174 -15.42 8.09 -14.06
CA CYS A 174 -14.22 7.25 -14.20
C CYS A 174 -13.80 6.99 -15.67
N THR A 175 -14.71 7.22 -16.62
CA THR A 175 -14.50 7.09 -18.07
C THR A 175 -13.78 8.30 -18.68
N GLU A 176 -13.72 9.42 -17.98
CA GLU A 176 -12.99 10.60 -18.43
C GLU A 176 -11.48 10.39 -18.34
N SER A 177 -10.75 11.15 -19.15
CA SER A 177 -9.30 11.02 -19.27
C SER A 177 -8.59 12.21 -18.64
N TYR A 178 -7.86 11.96 -17.55
CA TYR A 178 -7.03 12.95 -16.87
C TYR A 178 -5.64 12.40 -16.59
N ASN A 179 -4.70 13.30 -16.32
CA ASN A 179 -3.41 12.93 -15.76
C ASN A 179 -3.63 12.16 -14.45
N TYR A 180 -2.62 11.46 -13.95
CA TYR A 180 -2.79 10.66 -12.74
C TYR A 180 -1.54 10.64 -11.89
N ILE A 181 -1.72 10.45 -10.58
CA ILE A 181 -0.61 10.38 -9.63
C ILE A 181 -0.52 8.95 -9.13
N CYS A 182 0.65 8.33 -9.30
CA CYS A 182 0.94 7.04 -8.72
C CYS A 182 1.66 7.20 -7.38
N GLU A 183 1.37 6.35 -6.41
CA GLU A 183 2.17 6.17 -5.21
C GLU A 183 2.78 4.77 -5.13
N THR A 184 3.92 4.67 -4.45
CA THR A 184 4.52 3.39 -4.04
C THR A 184 5.04 3.50 -2.60
N ASP A 185 5.35 2.35 -2.02
CA ASP A 185 5.90 2.28 -0.68
C ASP A 185 7.38 2.72 -0.72
N VAL A 186 7.80 3.43 0.32
CA VAL A 186 9.20 3.84 0.48
C VAL A 186 10.06 2.58 0.57
N THR A 187 11.16 2.53 -0.18
CA THR A 187 12.15 1.47 -0.02
C THR A 187 13.14 1.85 1.05
N TYR A 188 13.30 0.95 2.01
CA TYR A 188 14.33 1.01 3.03
C TYR A 188 15.48 0.10 2.59
N ALA A 189 16.70 0.62 2.62
CA ALA A 189 17.92 -0.16 2.37
C ALA A 189 18.22 -1.10 3.55
#